data_AF-A0A3D0PNA4-F1
#
_entry.id   AF-A0A3D0PNA4-F1
#
_cell.length_a   1.000
_cell.length_b   1.000
_cell.length_c   1.000
_cell.angle_alpha   90.00
_cell.angle_beta   90.00
_cell.angle_gamma   90.00
#
_symmetry.space_group_name_H-M   'P 1'
#
loop_
_entity.id
_entity.type
_entity.pdbx_description
1 polymer ?
#
loop_
_entity_poly.entity_id
_entity_poly.type
_entity_poly.pdbx_seq_one_letter_code
_entity_poly.pdbx_strand_id
1 'polypeptide(L)'
;MISFIISQNKNIPAIKTCIEAICKRYGERKIGGECGPVEYYTFPGPEILSQASKEDLRKLKTGYRDDYIISAAKAVFQGELNLKKLAEGTQEEAVKALIGIHGVGNKVANCVS
;
A
#
# COMPACT_ATOMS: atom_id res chain seq x y z
N MET A 1 -5.11 2.79 0.31
CA MET A 1 -5.00 1.39 0.78
C MET A 1 -3.61 1.01 1.28
N ILE A 2 -2.57 0.93 0.43
CA ILE A 2 -1.24 0.44 0.87
C ILE A 2 -0.63 1.32 1.98
N SER A 3 -0.76 2.64 1.90
CA SER A 3 -0.33 3.57 2.97
C SER A 3 -0.98 3.29 4.33
N PHE A 4 -2.20 2.74 4.34
CA PHE A 4 -2.92 2.35 5.56
C PHE A 4 -2.48 0.98 6.09
N ILE A 5 -2.17 0.04 5.20
CA ILE A 5 -1.52 -1.22 5.61
C ILE A 5 -0.21 -0.90 6.31
N ILE A 6 0.58 0.04 5.76
CA ILE A 6 1.84 0.51 6.34
C ILE A 6 1.65 1.28 7.66
N SER A 7 0.52 1.99 7.83
CA SER A 7 0.26 2.82 9.01
C SER A 7 -0.07 2.04 10.27
N GLN A 8 -0.47 0.76 10.15
CA GLN A 8 -0.83 -0.06 11.29
C GLN A 8 0.28 -0.12 12.31
N ASN A 9 -0.02 0.24 13.56
CA ASN A 9 0.90 0.14 14.69
C ASN A 9 2.28 0.77 14.40
N LYS A 10 2.29 1.95 13.75
CA LYS A 10 3.50 2.68 13.36
C LYS A 10 3.31 4.18 13.58
N ASN A 11 4.39 4.91 13.91
CA ASN A 11 4.33 6.35 14.08
C ASN A 11 4.37 7.07 12.71
N ILE A 12 3.77 8.27 12.64
CA ILE A 12 3.67 9.06 11.39
C ILE A 12 5.03 9.23 10.69
N PRO A 13 6.15 9.52 11.37
CA PRO A 13 7.45 9.62 10.71
C PRO A 13 7.89 8.32 10.03
N ALA A 14 7.76 7.17 10.70
CA ALA A 14 8.19 5.90 10.14
C ALA A 14 7.23 5.36 9.06
N ILE A 15 6.00 5.85 9.01
CA ILE A 15 5.07 5.61 7.89
C ILE A 15 5.58 6.34 6.66
N LYS A 16 5.86 7.65 6.78
CA LYS A 16 6.37 8.47 5.67
C LYS A 16 7.66 7.89 5.09
N THR A 17 8.64 7.57 5.94
CA THR A 17 9.90 6.97 5.49
C THR A 17 9.71 5.64 4.76
N CYS A 18 8.73 4.83 5.18
CA CYS A 18 8.47 3.53 4.56
C CYS A 18 7.78 3.69 3.20
N ILE A 19 6.83 4.62 3.10
CA ILE A 19 6.19 4.97 1.83
C ILE A 19 7.24 5.53 0.86
N GLU A 20 8.08 6.47 1.29
CA GLU A 20 9.17 6.99 0.48
C GLU A 20 10.15 5.91 0.02
N ALA A 21 10.49 4.96 0.90
CA ALA A 21 11.36 3.84 0.55
C ALA A 21 10.71 2.92 -0.50
N ILE A 22 9.41 2.67 -0.42
CA ILE A 22 8.64 1.91 -1.41
C ILE A 22 8.59 2.66 -2.75
N CYS A 23 8.27 3.96 -2.74
CA CYS A 23 8.27 4.78 -3.95
C CYS A 23 9.64 4.82 -4.61
N LYS A 24 10.73 4.98 -3.83
CA LYS A 24 12.10 4.96 -4.39
C LYS A 24 12.49 3.61 -4.99
N ARG A 25 12.00 2.49 -4.43
CA ARG A 25 12.39 1.14 -4.86
C ARG A 25 11.56 0.61 -6.03
N TYR A 26 10.27 0.93 -6.05
CA TYR A 26 9.28 0.35 -6.97
C TYR A 26 8.53 1.38 -7.80
N GLY A 27 8.59 2.66 -7.43
CA GLY A 27 7.95 3.74 -8.14
C GLY A 27 8.75 4.24 -9.34
N GLU A 28 8.10 5.00 -10.21
CA GLU A 28 8.75 5.62 -11.35
C GLU A 28 9.38 6.95 -10.95
N ARG A 29 10.61 7.17 -11.40
CA ARG A 29 11.28 8.47 -11.30
C ARG A 29 10.61 9.46 -12.24
N LYS A 30 10.11 10.57 -11.69
CA LYS A 30 9.58 11.70 -12.46
C LYS A 30 10.33 12.97 -12.04
N ILE A 31 10.41 13.90 -12.98
CA ILE A 31 10.97 15.22 -12.75
C ILE A 31 9.85 16.21 -13.05
N GLY A 32 9.51 17.03 -12.06
CA GLY A 32 8.45 18.03 -12.22
C GLY A 32 8.30 18.89 -10.99
N GLY A 33 7.87 20.12 -11.20
CA GLY A 33 7.65 21.10 -10.15
C GLY A 33 7.38 22.46 -10.77
N GLU A 34 6.38 23.17 -10.23
CA GLU A 34 6.01 24.51 -10.70
C GLU A 34 7.10 25.55 -10.37
N CYS A 35 7.95 25.26 -9.38
CA CYS A 35 9.07 26.10 -8.94
C CYS A 35 10.45 25.51 -9.30
N GLY A 36 10.55 24.69 -10.36
CA GLY A 36 11.81 24.09 -10.85
C GLY A 36 11.79 22.55 -10.89
N PRO A 37 12.82 21.91 -11.48
CA PRO A 37 12.88 20.47 -11.63
C PRO A 37 13.12 19.80 -10.27
N VAL A 38 12.04 19.32 -9.66
CA VAL A 38 12.11 18.47 -8.46
C VAL A 38 11.99 17.01 -8.90
N GLU A 39 12.94 16.19 -8.45
CA GLU A 39 12.86 14.74 -8.63
C GLU A 39 11.96 14.13 -7.57
N TYR A 40 10.95 13.40 -8.01
CA TYR A 40 10.06 12.63 -7.13
C TYR A 40 9.81 11.24 -7.70
N TYR A 41 9.36 10.34 -6.82
CA TYR A 41 9.05 8.96 -7.16
C TYR A 41 7.56 8.74 -7.02
N THR A 42 6.93 8.19 -8.06
CA THR A 42 5.50 7.87 -8.01
C THR A 42 5.22 6.72 -7.05
N PHE A 43 3.98 6.62 -6.59
CA PHE A 43 3.57 5.43 -5.86
C PHE A 43 3.45 4.25 -6.84
N PRO A 44 4.06 3.09 -6.55
CA PRO A 44 4.03 1.94 -7.46
C PRO A 44 2.61 1.41 -7.67
N GLY A 45 2.33 0.97 -8.90
CA GLY A 45 1.07 0.33 -9.24
C GLY A 45 0.89 -1.04 -8.55
N PRO A 46 -0.36 -1.53 -8.44
CA PRO A 46 -0.65 -2.85 -7.88
C PRO A 46 0.03 -3.98 -8.64
N GLU A 47 0.21 -3.87 -9.96
CA GLU A 47 0.92 -4.83 -10.79
C GLU A 47 2.38 -5.01 -10.35
N ILE A 48 3.08 -3.92 -10.01
CA ILE A 48 4.46 -3.94 -9.54
C ILE A 48 4.54 -4.52 -8.13
N LEU A 49 3.69 -4.01 -7.22
CA LEU A 49 3.68 -4.46 -5.82
C LEU A 49 3.23 -5.92 -5.67
N SER A 50 2.39 -6.43 -6.57
CA SER A 50 1.92 -7.82 -6.55
C SER A 50 3.04 -8.82 -6.83
N GLN A 51 4.09 -8.38 -7.52
CA GLN A 51 5.28 -9.16 -7.87
C GLN A 51 6.49 -8.84 -6.98
N ALA A 52 6.34 -7.92 -6.03
CA ALA A 52 7.41 -7.55 -5.11
C ALA A 52 7.83 -8.74 -4.23
N SER A 53 9.13 -8.85 -3.96
CA SER A 53 9.64 -9.86 -3.03
C SER A 53 9.36 -9.46 -1.58
N LYS A 54 8.90 -10.43 -0.76
CA LYS A 54 8.74 -10.25 0.70
C LYS A 54 10.02 -9.75 1.35
N GLU A 55 11.16 -10.31 0.94
CA GLU A 55 12.47 -9.96 1.50
C GLU A 55 12.83 -8.50 1.19
N ASP A 56 12.56 -8.06 -0.04
CA ASP A 56 12.80 -6.67 -0.43
C ASP A 56 11.89 -5.71 0.31
N LEU A 57 10.61 -6.05 0.48
CA LEU A 57 9.69 -5.23 1.29
C LEU A 57 10.16 -5.16 2.75
N ARG A 58 10.63 -6.27 3.34
CA ARG A 58 11.17 -6.26 4.71
C ARG A 58 12.37 -5.33 4.85
N LYS A 59 13.27 -5.28 3.86
CA LYS A 59 14.40 -4.32 3.82
C LYS A 59 13.92 -2.86 3.85
N LEU A 60 12.73 -2.57 3.34
CA LEU A 60 12.09 -1.25 3.39
C LEU A 60 11.37 -0.94 4.72
N LYS A 61 11.64 -1.72 5.78
CA LYS A 61 11.05 -1.54 7.12
C LYS A 61 9.52 -1.66 7.15
N THR A 62 8.95 -2.50 6.28
CA THR A 62 7.52 -2.86 6.34
C THR A 62 7.23 -3.86 7.46
N GLY A 63 8.23 -4.65 7.88
CA GLY A 63 8.09 -5.68 8.91
C GLY A 63 7.21 -6.83 8.42
N TYR A 64 6.29 -7.31 9.26
CA TYR A 64 5.31 -8.35 8.91
C TYR A 64 4.23 -7.91 7.90
N ARG A 65 4.23 -6.63 7.51
CA ARG A 65 3.25 -6.06 6.58
C ARG A 65 3.63 -6.31 5.11
N ASP A 66 4.81 -6.86 4.87
CA ASP A 66 5.27 -7.32 3.55
C ASP A 66 4.25 -8.24 2.88
N ASP A 67 3.74 -9.23 3.61
CA ASP A 67 2.76 -10.17 3.09
C ASP A 67 1.43 -9.49 2.76
N TYR A 68 1.00 -8.56 3.62
CA TYR A 68 -0.26 -7.82 3.43
C TYR A 68 -0.20 -6.89 2.22
N ILE A 69 0.95 -6.23 2.00
CA ILE A 69 1.18 -5.37 0.85
C ILE A 69 1.08 -6.19 -0.44
N ILE A 70 1.75 -7.35 -0.49
CA ILE A 70 1.73 -8.23 -1.67
C ILE A 70 0.34 -8.80 -1.91
N SER A 71 -0.32 -9.35 -0.89
CA SER A 71 -1.67 -9.92 -1.00
C SER A 71 -2.69 -8.88 -1.43
N ALA A 72 -2.66 -7.67 -0.84
CA ALA A 72 -3.57 -6.59 -1.23
C ALA A 72 -3.30 -6.10 -2.66
N ALA A 73 -2.03 -5.99 -3.06
CA ALA A 73 -1.66 -5.63 -4.43
C ALA A 73 -2.10 -6.70 -5.43
N LYS A 74 -1.96 -7.98 -5.10
CA LYS A 74 -2.46 -9.10 -5.91
C LYS A 74 -3.98 -9.07 -6.06
N ALA A 75 -4.72 -8.90 -4.96
CA ALA A 75 -6.18 -8.87 -4.99
C ALA A 75 -6.69 -7.71 -5.86
N VAL A 76 -6.05 -6.53 -5.79
CA VAL A 76 -6.38 -5.40 -6.68
C VAL A 76 -6.01 -5.71 -8.14
N PHE A 77 -4.81 -6.26 -8.37
CA PHE A 77 -4.33 -6.57 -9.72
C PHE A 77 -5.18 -7.64 -10.41
N GLN A 78 -5.63 -8.66 -9.67
CA GLN A 78 -6.51 -9.73 -10.16
C GLN A 78 -7.98 -9.31 -10.26
N GLY A 79 -8.33 -8.11 -9.81
CA GLY A 79 -9.71 -7.60 -9.82
C GLY A 79 -10.61 -8.16 -8.71
N GLU A 80 -10.07 -8.96 -7.79
CA GLU A 80 -10.77 -9.46 -6.61
C GLU A 80 -11.12 -8.32 -5.64
N LEU A 81 -10.28 -7.29 -5.59
CA LEU A 81 -10.50 -6.09 -4.79
C LEU A 81 -10.68 -4.86 -5.68
N ASN A 82 -11.91 -4.34 -5.73
CA ASN A 82 -12.20 -3.13 -6.47
C ASN A 82 -12.00 -1.88 -5.61
N LEU A 83 -10.90 -1.15 -5.85
CA LEU A 83 -10.56 0.08 -5.13
C LEU A 83 -11.61 1.19 -5.27
N LYS A 84 -12.35 1.26 -6.39
CA LYS A 84 -13.43 2.25 -6.55
C LYS A 84 -14.61 1.93 -5.64
N LYS A 85 -15.04 0.66 -5.59
CA LYS A 85 -16.09 0.21 -4.66
C LYS A 85 -15.69 0.42 -3.20
N LEU A 86 -14.41 0.26 -2.89
CA LEU A 86 -13.85 0.54 -1.56
C LEU A 86 -13.86 2.02 -1.19
N ALA A 87 -13.70 2.92 -2.18
CA ALA A 87 -13.75 4.36 -1.97
C ALA A 87 -15.19 4.91 -1.93
N GLU A 88 -16.13 4.23 -2.59
CA GLU A 88 -17.55 4.62 -2.67
C GLU A 88 -18.42 3.96 -1.57
N GLY A 89 -17.96 2.84 -1.00
CA GLY A 89 -18.67 2.08 0.02
C GLY A 89 -18.48 2.62 1.44
N THR A 90 -19.25 2.09 2.39
CA THR A 90 -19.14 2.49 3.80
C THR A 90 -17.92 1.86 4.48
N GLN A 91 -17.52 2.46 5.60
CA GLN A 91 -16.44 2.01 6.46
C GLN A 91 -16.51 0.49 6.75
N GLU A 92 -17.70 -0.02 7.01
CA GLU A 92 -17.96 -1.43 7.33
C GLU A 92 -17.85 -2.35 6.11
N GLU A 93 -18.17 -1.86 4.91
CA GLU A 93 -18.04 -2.60 3.65
C GLU A 93 -16.59 -2.68 3.20
N ALA A 94 -15.85 -1.57 3.34
CA ALA A 94 -14.41 -1.54 3.16
C ALA A 94 -13.73 -2.56 4.08
N VAL A 95 -14.12 -2.57 5.35
CA VAL A 95 -13.66 -3.52 6.35
C VAL A 95 -13.95 -4.96 5.91
N LYS A 96 -15.19 -5.28 5.54
CA LYS A 96 -15.59 -6.63 5.10
C LYS A 96 -14.84 -7.10 3.86
N ALA A 97 -14.70 -6.25 2.84
CA ALA A 97 -13.97 -6.56 1.62
C ALA A 97 -12.49 -6.85 1.89
N LEU A 98 -11.91 -6.16 2.88
CA LEU A 98 -10.54 -6.35 3.31
C LEU A 98 -10.36 -7.60 4.16
N ILE A 99 -11.30 -7.94 5.05
CA ILE A 99 -11.24 -9.17 5.88
C ILE A 99 -11.22 -10.45 5.03
N GLY A 100 -11.83 -10.40 3.84
CA GLY A 100 -11.82 -11.53 2.89
C GLY A 100 -10.45 -11.80 2.26
N ILE A 101 -9.50 -10.87 2.35
CA ILE A 101 -8.15 -11.02 1.78
C ILE A 101 -7.29 -11.80 2.77
N HIS A 102 -6.68 -12.88 2.30
CA HIS A 102 -5.83 -13.75 3.11
C HIS A 102 -4.69 -12.94 3.78
N GLY A 103 -4.72 -12.87 5.13
CA GLY A 103 -3.76 -12.11 5.94
C GLY A 103 -4.28 -10.77 6.47
N VAL A 104 -5.40 -10.26 5.98
CA VAL A 104 -5.96 -8.98 6.41
C VAL A 104 -7.03 -9.22 7.49
N GLY A 105 -6.65 -9.14 8.77
CA GLY A 105 -7.61 -9.29 9.88
C GLY A 105 -8.48 -8.04 10.12
N ASN A 106 -9.52 -8.18 10.96
CA ASN A 106 -10.41 -7.08 11.42
C ASN A 106 -9.70 -5.77 11.76
N LYS A 107 -8.46 -5.86 12.28
CA LYS A 107 -7.66 -4.71 12.70
C LYS A 107 -7.10 -3.87 11.55
N VAL A 108 -6.84 -4.48 10.40
CA VAL A 108 -6.41 -3.78 9.18
C VAL A 108 -7.59 -3.12 8.50
N ALA A 109 -8.66 -3.89 8.43
CA ALA A 109 -9.92 -3.55 7.83
C ALA A 109 -10.48 -2.25 8.41
N ASN A 110 -10.52 -2.11 9.76
CA ASN A 110 -11.00 -0.91 10.46
C ASN A 110 -10.11 0.35 10.30
N CYS A 111 -8.91 0.22 9.74
CA CYS A 111 -8.02 1.36 9.52
C CYS A 111 -7.95 1.80 8.06
N VAL A 112 -8.48 1.03 7.12
CA VAL A 112 -8.54 1.40 5.68
C VAL A 112 -9.84 2.11 5.34
N SER A 113 -10.87 1.86 6.14
CA SER A 113 -12.17 2.51 6.15
C SER A 113 -12.14 3.94 6.68
#